data_AF-A0A1U7XXT6-F1
#
_entry.id   AF-A0A1U7XXT6-F1
#
_cell.length_a   1.000
_cell.length_b   1.000
_cell.length_c   1.000
_cell.angle_alpha   90.00
_cell.angle_beta   90.00
_cell.angle_gamma   90.00
#
_symmetry.space_group_name_H-M   'P 1'
#
loop_
_entity.id
_entity.type
_entity.pdbx_description
1 polymer ?
#
loop_
_entity_poly.entity_id
_entity_poly.type
_entity_poly.pdbx_seq_one_letter_code
_entity_poly.pdbx_strand_id
1 'polypeptide(L)'
;MHLPLGFKTPKFEKYDGHGDPIAHLKRYCNQLRGAGGKEEFLMAYFGEGLVGIASEWYMDQDISHWHIWDDLARDFVRLFQYNIDIAPDRNSLTNLKKKSLEIFREYTVKWSEQASRVSRSPKPSKLAKWLKTG
;
A
#
# COMPACT_ATOMS: atom_id res chain seq x y z
N MET A 1 7.60 15.91 8.65
CA MET A 1 7.24 15.52 10.04
C MET A 1 8.23 16.17 10.99
N HIS A 2 7.83 17.20 11.74
CA HIS A 2 8.67 17.74 12.81
C HIS A 2 8.44 16.90 14.06
N LEU A 3 9.45 16.12 14.42
CA LEU A 3 9.41 15.31 15.63
C LEU A 3 9.64 16.22 16.86
N PRO A 4 8.83 16.11 17.93
CA PRO A 4 9.05 16.89 19.13
C PRO A 4 10.45 16.67 19.69
N LEU A 5 11.09 17.74 20.14
CA LEU A 5 12.42 17.68 20.75
C LEU A 5 12.37 16.73 21.97
N GLY A 6 13.11 15.62 21.92
CA GLY A 6 13.14 14.61 22.99
C GLY A 6 12.20 13.41 22.80
N PHE A 7 11.47 13.31 21.68
CA PHE A 7 10.71 12.09 21.37
C PHE A 7 11.67 10.92 21.17
N LYS A 8 11.57 9.93 22.04
CA LYS A 8 12.27 8.66 21.87
C LYS A 8 11.44 7.79 20.95
N THR A 9 12.04 7.28 19.88
CA THR A 9 11.39 6.28 19.03
C THR A 9 10.86 5.15 19.90
N PRO A 10 9.55 4.84 19.83
CA PRO A 10 8.98 3.76 20.63
C PRO A 10 9.63 2.43 20.24
N LYS A 11 9.80 1.55 21.22
CA LYS A 11 10.15 0.16 20.93
C LYS A 11 8.88 -0.58 20.56
N PHE A 12 8.74 -0.89 19.28
CA PHE A 12 7.63 -1.68 18.79
C PHE A 12 7.94 -3.17 18.88
N GLU A 13 6.92 -3.94 19.21
CA GLU A 13 6.98 -5.37 18.97
C GLU A 13 6.94 -5.62 17.47
N LYS A 14 7.81 -6.52 17.02
CA LYS A 14 7.97 -6.80 15.60
C LYS A 14 6.92 -7.80 15.13
N TYR A 15 6.22 -7.47 14.05
CA TYR A 15 5.34 -8.39 13.35
C TYR A 15 6.04 -8.93 12.11
N ASP A 16 6.14 -10.25 12.03
CA ASP A 16 6.84 -10.94 10.94
C ASP A 16 5.90 -11.41 9.83
N GLY A 17 4.59 -11.18 9.97
CA GLY A 17 3.57 -11.68 9.06
C GLY A 17 2.68 -12.79 9.64
N HIS A 18 3.00 -13.30 10.84
CA HIS A 18 2.27 -14.40 11.48
C HIS A 18 1.56 -13.96 12.75
N GLY A 19 0.45 -14.64 13.07
CA GLY A 19 -0.39 -14.33 14.23
C GLY A 19 -1.50 -13.33 13.89
N ASP A 20 -2.26 -12.90 14.89
CA ASP A 20 -3.43 -12.03 14.71
C ASP A 20 -3.00 -10.58 14.36
N PRO A 21 -3.27 -10.09 13.13
CA PRO A 21 -2.89 -8.74 12.71
C PRO A 21 -3.68 -7.66 13.47
N ILE A 22 -4.93 -7.92 13.87
CA ILE A 22 -5.74 -6.98 14.66
C ILE A 22 -5.15 -6.83 16.05
N ALA A 23 -4.72 -7.94 16.67
CA ALA A 23 -4.03 -7.91 17.96
C ALA A 23 -2.70 -7.14 17.87
N HIS A 24 -1.95 -7.33 16.78
CA HIS A 24 -0.73 -6.57 16.53
C HIS A 24 -1.01 -5.06 16.41
N LEU A 25 -1.97 -4.63 15.60
CA LEU A 25 -2.32 -3.21 15.46
C LEU A 25 -2.71 -2.58 16.80
N LYS A 26 -3.54 -3.28 17.60
CA LYS A 26 -3.91 -2.81 18.96
C LYS A 26 -2.67 -2.60 19.84
N ARG A 27 -1.73 -3.55 19.82
CA ARG A 27 -0.48 -3.46 20.60
C ARG A 27 0.41 -2.32 20.11
N TYR A 28 0.58 -2.19 18.79
CA TYR A 28 1.34 -1.12 18.16
C TYR A 28 0.79 0.27 18.57
N CYS A 29 -0.52 0.50 18.45
CA CYS A 29 -1.15 1.75 18.88
C CYS A 29 -0.93 2.02 20.37
N ASN A 30 -1.00 0.99 21.23
CA ASN A 30 -0.74 1.13 22.66
C ASN A 30 0.73 1.48 22.96
N GLN A 31 1.68 0.89 22.24
CA GLN A 31 3.11 1.18 22.37
C GLN A 31 3.44 2.62 21.95
N LEU A 32 2.88 3.08 20.83
CA LEU A 32 3.03 4.46 20.38
C LEU A 32 2.46 5.45 21.41
N ARG A 33 1.23 5.19 21.89
CA ARG A 33 0.58 6.02 22.92
C ARG A 33 1.39 6.05 24.22
N GLY A 34 1.90 4.90 24.66
CA GLY A 34 2.72 4.79 25.87
C GLY A 34 4.04 5.57 25.80
N ALA A 35 4.57 5.78 24.59
CA ALA A 35 5.75 6.61 24.36
C ALA A 35 5.44 8.11 24.16
N GLY A 36 4.18 8.53 24.38
CA GLY A 36 3.74 9.91 24.15
C GLY A 36 3.53 10.25 22.67
N GLY A 37 3.48 9.24 21.80
CA GLY A 37 3.17 9.40 20.39
C GLY A 37 1.69 9.70 20.18
N LYS A 38 1.42 10.50 19.14
CA LYS A 38 0.06 10.86 18.72
C LYS A 38 -0.37 10.04 17.52
N GLU A 39 -1.66 10.12 17.20
CA GLU A 39 -2.27 9.39 16.09
C GLU A 39 -1.62 9.74 14.75
N GLU A 40 -1.22 11.01 14.54
CA GLU A 40 -0.52 11.44 13.33
C GLU A 40 0.83 10.75 13.08
N PHE A 41 1.37 10.04 14.07
CA PHE A 41 2.63 9.31 13.96
C PHE A 41 2.44 7.83 13.59
N LEU A 42 1.20 7.31 13.63
CA LEU A 42 0.94 5.89 13.41
C LEU A 42 1.49 5.40 12.07
N MET A 43 1.18 6.10 10.99
CA MET A 43 1.65 5.73 9.64
C MET A 43 3.16 5.87 9.49
N ALA A 44 3.73 6.96 10.03
CA ALA A 44 5.14 7.25 9.84
C ALA A 44 6.08 6.24 10.53
N TYR A 45 5.64 5.65 11.63
CA TYR A 45 6.42 4.65 12.36
C TYR A 45 5.99 3.22 12.06
N PHE A 46 5.00 2.98 11.21
CA PHE A 46 4.42 1.65 11.07
C PHE A 46 5.45 0.62 10.60
N GLY A 47 6.31 0.99 9.64
CA GLY A 47 7.40 0.14 9.18
C GLY A 47 8.38 -0.27 10.29
N GLU A 48 8.55 0.53 11.34
CA GLU A 48 9.37 0.18 12.51
C GLU A 48 8.76 -0.95 13.35
N GLY A 49 7.47 -1.25 13.17
CA GLY A 49 6.80 -2.39 13.78
C GLY A 49 6.93 -3.69 12.98
N LEU A 50 7.53 -3.68 11.79
CA LEU A 50 7.49 -4.83 10.86
C LEU A 50 8.87 -5.48 10.67
N VAL A 51 8.86 -6.79 10.35
CA VAL A 51 10.03 -7.56 9.90
C VAL A 51 9.60 -8.59 8.85
N GLY A 52 10.58 -9.20 8.17
CA GLY A 52 10.34 -10.33 7.26
C GLY A 52 9.31 -10.00 6.18
N ILE A 53 8.38 -10.92 5.93
CA ILE A 53 7.38 -10.78 4.87
C ILE A 53 6.45 -9.58 5.08
N ALA A 54 6.23 -9.15 6.33
CA ALA A 54 5.42 -7.96 6.61
C ALA A 54 6.15 -6.67 6.24
N SER A 55 7.47 -6.61 6.48
CA SER A 55 8.28 -5.47 6.05
C SER A 55 8.41 -5.41 4.53
N GLU A 56 8.58 -6.55 3.86
CA GLU A 56 8.62 -6.62 2.39
C GLU A 56 7.30 -6.11 1.79
N TRP A 57 6.16 -6.61 2.28
CA TRP A 57 4.84 -6.13 1.86
C TRP A 57 4.71 -4.60 1.98
N TYR A 58 5.13 -4.04 3.11
CA TYR A 58 5.01 -2.61 3.37
C TYR A 58 5.87 -1.76 2.42
N MET A 59 7.09 -2.22 2.08
CA MET A 59 7.97 -1.54 1.12
C MET A 59 7.45 -1.61 -0.32
N ASP A 60 6.74 -2.68 -0.67
CA ASP A 60 6.17 -2.88 -2.00
C ASP A 60 4.88 -2.06 -2.24
N GLN A 61 4.32 -1.43 -1.20
CA GLN A 61 3.11 -0.62 -1.33
C GLN A 61 3.44 0.79 -1.84
N ASP A 62 2.56 1.34 -2.68
CA ASP A 62 2.59 2.76 -3.03
C ASP A 62 2.05 3.59 -1.87
N ILE A 63 2.91 4.09 -0.99
CA ILE A 63 2.53 4.81 0.24
C ILE A 63 1.56 5.99 -0.04
N SER A 64 1.50 6.52 -1.26
CA SER A 64 0.61 7.63 -1.63
C SER A 64 -0.89 7.28 -1.59
N HIS A 65 -1.27 6.01 -1.62
CA HIS A 65 -2.68 5.59 -1.57
C HIS A 65 -3.26 5.55 -0.16
N TRP A 66 -2.42 5.56 0.87
CA TRP A 66 -2.87 5.65 2.25
C TRP A 66 -2.89 7.12 2.67
N HIS A 67 -4.09 7.66 2.90
CA HIS A 67 -4.26 9.05 3.32
C HIS A 67 -4.40 9.17 4.84
N ILE A 68 -4.93 8.14 5.47
CA ILE A 68 -5.10 8.04 6.92
C ILE A 68 -4.71 6.64 7.42
N TRP A 69 -4.47 6.54 8.73
CA TRP A 69 -4.12 5.28 9.39
C TRP A 69 -5.11 4.15 9.08
N ASP A 70 -6.40 4.47 9.03
CA ASP A 70 -7.46 3.49 8.78
C ASP A 70 -7.36 2.82 7.40
N ASP A 71 -6.81 3.49 6.39
CA ASP A 71 -6.60 2.91 5.06
C ASP A 71 -5.50 1.84 5.13
N LEU A 72 -4.35 2.20 5.70
CA LEU A 72 -3.22 1.29 5.92
C LEU A 72 -3.60 0.11 6.81
N ALA A 73 -4.27 0.37 7.93
CA ALA A 73 -4.69 -0.66 8.88
C ALA A 73 -5.65 -1.67 8.23
N ARG A 74 -6.56 -1.19 7.37
CA ARG A 74 -7.51 -2.04 6.64
C ARG A 74 -6.78 -2.94 5.65
N ASP A 75 -5.84 -2.42 4.87
CA ASP A 75 -5.09 -3.23 3.90
C ASP A 75 -4.17 -4.23 4.58
N PHE A 76 -3.52 -3.82 5.68
CA PHE A 76 -2.71 -4.70 6.51
C PHE A 76 -3.54 -5.88 7.06
N VAL A 77 -4.67 -5.60 7.72
CA VAL A 77 -5.56 -6.65 8.23
C VAL A 77 -6.09 -7.49 7.09
N ARG A 78 -6.52 -6.90 5.98
CA ARG A 78 -7.04 -7.66 4.84
C ARG A 78 -6.03 -8.66 4.31
N LEU A 79 -4.75 -8.30 4.20
CA LEU A 79 -3.73 -9.22 3.72
C LEU A 79 -3.41 -10.31 4.74
N PHE A 80 -3.14 -9.92 5.99
CA PHE A 80 -2.62 -10.85 7.00
C PHE A 80 -3.70 -11.65 7.73
N GLN A 81 -4.95 -11.17 7.78
CA GLN A 81 -6.09 -11.92 8.32
C GLN A 81 -6.56 -12.99 7.33
N TYR A 82 -6.63 -12.64 6.05
CA TYR A 82 -6.99 -13.57 4.97
C TYR A 82 -5.97 -14.71 4.83
N ASN A 83 -4.70 -14.47 5.16
CA ASN A 83 -3.66 -15.49 5.19
C ASN A 83 -3.84 -16.52 6.33
N ILE A 84 -4.51 -16.15 7.43
CA ILE A 84 -4.81 -17.07 8.54
C ILE A 84 -5.98 -17.99 8.18
N ASP A 85 -7.00 -17.47 7.50
CA ASP A 85 -8.23 -18.22 7.18
C ASP A 85 -8.05 -19.26 6.05
N ILE A 86 -6.96 -19.19 5.28
CA ILE A 86 -6.73 -20.06 4.09
C ILE A 86 -5.62 -21.10 4.30
N ALA A 87 -4.81 -20.99 5.35
CA ALA A 87 -3.68 -21.89 5.54
C ALA A 87 -4.03 -23.07 6.45
N PRO A 88 -4.22 -24.25 5.85
CA PRO A 88 -3.53 -25.43 6.37
C PRO A 88 -2.75 -26.12 5.25
N ASP A 89 -1.94 -25.40 4.48
CA ASP A 89 -0.94 -26.02 3.62
C ASP A 89 0.14 -25.01 3.22
N ARG A 90 1.39 -25.46 3.29
CA ARG A 90 2.67 -24.77 3.08
C ARG A 90 2.87 -24.20 1.66
N ASN A 91 1.90 -24.36 0.75
CA ASN A 91 2.00 -24.00 -0.67
C ASN A 91 1.56 -22.56 -1.01
N SER A 92 0.97 -21.82 -0.06
CA SER A 92 0.30 -20.53 -0.31
C SER A 92 1.20 -19.38 -0.77
N LEU A 93 2.50 -19.40 -0.44
CA LEU A 93 3.46 -18.37 -0.90
C LEU A 93 3.59 -18.31 -2.43
N THR A 94 3.47 -19.46 -3.11
CA THR A 94 3.55 -19.51 -4.58
C THR A 94 2.29 -19.01 -5.26
N ASN A 95 1.13 -19.21 -4.63
CA ASN A 95 -0.16 -18.73 -5.12
C ASN A 95 -0.37 -17.24 -4.87
N LEU A 96 0.16 -16.70 -3.76
CA LEU A 96 0.14 -15.27 -3.47
C LEU A 96 0.95 -14.46 -4.49
N LYS A 97 2.17 -14.92 -4.82
CA LYS A 97 3.00 -14.32 -5.89
C LYS A 97 2.32 -14.37 -7.27
N LYS A 98 1.57 -15.44 -7.56
CA LYS A 98 0.80 -15.54 -8.82
C LYS A 98 -0.37 -14.55 -8.84
N LYS A 99 -1.16 -14.50 -7.77
CA LYS A 99 -2.30 -13.56 -7.67
C LYS A 99 -1.86 -12.09 -7.70
N SER A 100 -0.76 -11.72 -7.02
CA SER A 100 -0.26 -10.34 -7.06
C SER A 100 0.20 -9.95 -8.46
N LEU A 101 0.88 -10.86 -9.17
CA LEU A 101 1.29 -10.66 -10.56
C LEU A 101 0.09 -10.56 -11.52
N GLU A 102 -0.96 -11.34 -11.29
CA GLU A 102 -2.21 -11.29 -12.08
C GLU A 102 -2.93 -9.97 -11.88
N ILE A 103 -3.11 -9.52 -10.63
CA ILE A 103 -3.76 -8.24 -10.31
C ILE A 103 -2.96 -7.08 -10.90
N PHE A 104 -1.62 -7.12 -10.80
CA PHE A 104 -0.75 -6.10 -11.39
C PHE A 104 -0.87 -6.03 -12.92
N ARG A 105 -0.92 -7.19 -13.59
CA ARG A 105 -1.14 -7.25 -15.05
C ARG A 105 -2.50 -6.68 -15.43
N GLU A 106 -3.55 -7.04 -14.70
CA GLU A 106 -4.89 -6.57 -14.98
C GLU A 106 -5.02 -5.05 -14.77
N TYR A 107 -4.35 -4.51 -13.75
CA TYR A 107 -4.26 -3.07 -13.52
C TYR A 107 -3.49 -2.35 -14.63
N THR A 108 -2.35 -2.91 -15.06
CA THR A 108 -1.54 -2.35 -16.17
C THR A 108 -2.33 -2.32 -17.48
N VAL A 109 -3.09 -3.38 -17.77
CA VAL A 109 -3.98 -3.45 -18.94
C VAL A 109 -5.06 -2.36 -18.85
N LYS A 110 -5.77 -2.25 -17.72
CA LYS A 110 -6.79 -1.21 -17.52
C LYS A 110 -6.19 0.20 -17.64
N TRP A 111 -4.98 0.42 -17.13
CA TRP A 111 -4.28 1.71 -17.23
C TRP A 111 -3.90 2.04 -18.68
N SER A 112 -3.42 1.05 -19.44
CA SER A 112 -3.12 1.22 -20.87
C SER A 112 -4.38 1.54 -21.69
N GLU A 113 -5.50 0.91 -21.36
CA GLU A 113 -6.77 1.12 -22.04
C GLU A 113 -7.29 2.53 -21.76
N GLN A 114 -7.25 2.99 -20.50
CA GLN A 114 -7.64 4.36 -20.14
C GLN A 114 -6.71 5.42 -20.77
N ALA A 115 -5.39 5.21 -20.78
CA ALA A 115 -4.44 6.10 -21.44
C ALA A 115 -4.67 6.18 -22.96
N SER A 116 -5.02 5.08 -23.62
CA SER A 116 -5.37 5.04 -25.05
C SER A 116 -6.67 5.78 -25.38
N ARG A 117 -7.58 5.92 -24.41
CA ARG A 117 -8.83 6.70 -24.53
C ARG A 117 -8.58 8.20 -24.33
N VAL A 118 -7.65 8.57 -23.43
CA VAL A 118 -7.24 9.97 -23.22
C VAL A 118 -6.36 10.49 -24.37
N SER A 119 -5.56 9.63 -25.00
CA SER A 119 -4.76 9.93 -26.21
C SER A 119 -5.59 10.06 -27.51
N ARG A 120 -6.87 10.44 -27.41
CA ARG A 120 -7.72 10.68 -28.58
C ARG A 120 -8.30 12.09 -28.55
N SER A 121 -7.41 13.09 -28.60
CA SER A 121 -7.75 14.45 -28.98
C SER A 121 -6.82 14.92 -30.12
N PRO A 122 -7.34 15.69 -31.09
CA PRO A 122 -6.92 15.61 -32.48
C PRO A 122 -5.67 16.45 -32.77
N LYS A 123 -4.74 15.90 -33.57
CA LYS A 123 -3.71 16.73 -34.21
C LYS A 123 -4.40 17.68 -35.20
N PRO A 124 -4.24 19.02 -35.09
CA PRO A 124 -4.79 19.95 -36.06
C PRO A 124 -3.92 19.93 -37.32
N SER A 125 -4.17 18.99 -38.21
CA SER A 125 -3.60 18.99 -39.56
C SER A 125 -4.72 19.02 -40.60
N LYS A 126 -5.52 20.10 -40.60
CA LYS A 126 -6.43 20.46 -41.71
C LYS A 126 -6.53 21.96 -42.00
N LEU A 127 -5.58 22.78 -41.57
CA LEU A 127 -5.45 24.16 -42.08
C LEU A 127 -4.76 24.23 -43.46
N ALA A 128 -4.13 23.13 -43.91
CA ALA A 128 -3.52 23.02 -45.24
C ALA A 128 -4.50 22.69 -46.38
N LYS A 129 -5.82 22.63 -46.11
CA LYS A 129 -6.85 22.34 -47.14
C LYS A 129 -7.79 23.49 -47.48
N TRP A 130 -7.66 24.65 -46.83
CA TRP A 130 -8.49 25.84 -47.12
C TRP A 130 -7.78 26.93 -47.96
N LEU A 131 -6.47 26.84 -48.20
CA LEU A 131 -5.71 27.78 -49.06
C LEU A 131 -5.43 27.24 -50.48
N LYS A 132 -6.19 26.24 -50.94
CA LYS A 132 -6.14 25.73 -52.33
C LYS A 132 -7.51 25.66 -52.99
N THR A 133 -8.48 26.41 -52.47
CA THR A 133 -9.77 26.65 -53.13
C THR A 133 -10.26 28.00 -52.62
N GLY A 134 -9.89 29.05 -53.36
CA GLY A 134 -10.04 30.47 -53.02
C GLY A 134 -8.93 31.26 -53.69
#